data_AF-T0N466-F1
#
_entry.id   AF-T0N466-F1
#
_cell.length_a   1.000
_cell.length_b   1.000
_cell.length_c   1.000
_cell.angle_alpha   90.00
_cell.angle_beta   90.00
_cell.angle_gamma   90.00
#
_symmetry.space_group_name_H-M   'P 1'
#
loop_
_entity.id
_entity.type
_entity.pdbx_description
1 polymer ?
#
loop_
_entity_poly.entity_id
_entity_poly.type
_entity_poly.pdbx_seq_one_letter_code
_entity_poly.pdbx_strand_id
1 'polypeptide(L)' 'MAYIDNSFYGKIDFYSMKGAVMETLYYYNKEEFDREIQESYEIGRPIKPEILSGHEYLESDYEEEMEW' A
#
# COMPACT_ATOMS: atom_id res chain seq x y z
N MET A 1 15.87 16.37 18.48
CA MET A 1 14.60 15.80 17.98
C MET A 1 14.79 15.55 16.51
N ALA A 2 14.87 14.28 16.09
CA ALA A 2 14.97 13.94 14.67
C ALA A 2 13.62 14.26 14.04
N TYR A 3 13.60 15.20 13.09
CA TYR A 3 12.44 15.44 12.25
C TYR A 3 12.30 14.21 11.36
N ILE A 4 11.32 13.34 11.67
CA ILE A 4 10.88 12.32 10.73
C ILE A 4 10.12 13.11 9.68
N ASP A 5 10.79 13.36 8.55
CA ASP A 5 10.17 13.96 7.39
C ASP A 5 9.10 12.96 6.93
N ASN A 6 7.82 13.31 7.12
CA ASN A 6 6.65 12.48 6.84
C ASN A 6 6.39 12.38 5.32
N SER A 7 7.46 12.20 4.55
CA SER A 7 7.50 12.37 3.09
C SER A 7 7.21 11.06 2.34
N PHE A 8 6.76 10.02 3.03
CA PHE A 8 6.39 8.76 2.39
C PHE A 8 4.97 8.83 1.84
N TYR A 9 4.80 8.41 0.59
CA TYR A 9 3.51 8.24 -0.05
C TYR A 9 2.74 7.07 0.59
N GLY A 10 3.39 5.93 0.80
CA GLY A 10 2.76 4.75 1.35
C GLY A 10 3.76 3.73 1.87
N LYS A 11 3.26 2.68 2.52
CA LYS A 11 4.04 1.51 2.94
C LYS A 11 3.36 0.22 2.50
N ILE A 12 4.13 -0.84 2.36
CA ILE A 12 3.63 -2.18 2.05
C ILE A 12 4.17 -3.15 3.08
N ASP A 13 3.29 -3.83 3.80
CA ASP A 13 3.63 -4.96 4.66
C ASP A 13 3.62 -6.25 3.83
N PHE A 14 4.74 -6.97 3.83
CA PHE A 14 4.89 -8.27 3.18
C PHE A 14 4.71 -9.39 4.19
N TYR A 15 3.81 -10.32 3.89
CA TYR A 15 3.50 -11.42 4.79
C TYR A 15 4.24 -12.70 4.38
N SER A 16 4.55 -13.51 5.38
CA SER A 16 4.83 -14.93 5.17
C SER A 16 3.54 -15.68 4.83
N MET A 17 3.68 -16.90 4.31
CA MET A 17 2.53 -17.81 4.09
C MET A 17 1.76 -18.15 5.39
N LYS A 18 2.32 -17.83 6.57
CA LYS A 18 1.67 -18.04 7.87
C LYS A 18 0.94 -16.78 8.37
N GLY A 19 0.87 -15.71 7.57
CA GLY A 19 0.22 -14.45 7.93
C GLY A 19 1.02 -13.56 8.88
N ALA A 20 2.29 -13.85 9.12
CA ALA A 20 3.18 -12.96 9.89
C ALA A 20 3.88 -11.96 8.98
N VAL A 21 3.96 -10.69 9.39
CA VAL A 21 4.72 -9.65 8.68
C VAL A 21 6.20 -9.99 8.71
N MET A 22 6.82 -10.08 7.54
CA MET A 22 8.25 -10.37 7.37
C MET A 22 9.04 -9.09 7.14
N GLU A 23 8.47 -8.16 6.37
CA GLU A 23 9.13 -6.93 5.94
C GLU A 23 8.08 -5.84 5.74
N THR A 24 8.44 -4.60 6.03
CA THR A 24 7.63 -3.41 5.72
C THR A 24 8.51 -2.46 4.91
N LEU A 25 8.09 -2.15 3.68
CA LEU A 25 8.77 -1.19 2.82
C LEU A 25 7.99 0.12 2.77
N TYR A 26 8.70 1.25 2.77
CA TYR A 26 8.13 2.59 2.65
C TYR A 26 8.53 3.20 1.32
N TYR A 27 7.57 3.81 0.63
CA TYR A 27 7.73 4.38 -0.70
C TYR A 27 7.48 5.89 -0.64
N TYR A 28 8.37 6.66 -1.23
CA TYR A 28 8.25 8.12 -1.30
C TYR A 28 7.32 8.61 -2.41
N ASN A 29 7.15 7.82 -3.48
CA ASN A 29 6.35 8.17 -4.64
C ASN A 29 5.27 7.12 -4.94
N LYS A 30 4.21 7.55 -5.61
CA LYS A 30 3.07 6.71 -6.01
C LYS A 30 3.46 5.65 -7.04
N GLU A 31 4.32 5.99 -7.99
CA GLU A 31 4.65 5.11 -9.12
C GLU A 31 5.35 3.82 -8.67
N GLU A 32 6.36 3.92 -7.80
CA GLU A 32 7.06 2.77 -7.26
C GLU A 32 6.19 1.96 -6.30
N PHE A 33 5.34 2.63 -5.53
CA PHE A 33 4.37 1.99 -4.66
C PHE A 33 3.37 1.12 -5.45
N ASP A 34 2.77 1.70 -6.50
CA ASP A 34 1.81 0.98 -7.34
C ASP A 34 2.47 -0.15 -8.14
N ARG A 35 3.70 0.08 -8.63
CA ARG A 35 4.47 -0.95 -9.34
C ARG A 35 4.72 -2.16 -8.45
N GLU A 36 5.16 -1.96 -7.21
CA GLU A 36 5.39 -3.06 -6.27
C GLU A 36 4.09 -3.82 -5.97
N ILE A 37 2.97 -3.10 -5.80
CA ILE A 37 1.66 -3.73 -5.58
C ILE A 37 1.29 -4.63 -6.75
N GLN A 38 1.42 -4.11 -7.98
CA GLN A 38 1.13 -4.88 -9.18
C GLN A 38 2.03 -6.11 -9.30
N GLU A 39 3.35 -5.93 -9.19
CA GLU A 39 4.32 -7.03 -9.27
C GLU A 39 4.06 -8.09 -8.19
N SER A 40 3.72 -7.67 -6.98
CA SER A 40 3.37 -8.57 -5.87
C SER A 40 2.11 -9.38 -6.17
N TYR A 41 1.07 -8.77 -6.74
CA TYR A 41 -0.14 -9.50 -7.15
C TYR A 41 0.12 -10.46 -8.31
N GLU A 42 0.95 -10.07 -9.29
CA GLU A 42 1.31 -10.94 -10.42
C GLU A 42 2.02 -12.22 -9.98
N ILE A 43 2.86 -12.14 -8.95
CA ILE A 43 3.56 -13.30 -8.39
C ILE A 43 2.81 -13.97 -7.22
N GLY A 44 1.62 -13.48 -6.85
CA GLY A 44 0.81 -14.00 -5.75
C GLY A 44 1.43 -13.82 -4.36
N ARG A 45 2.26 -12.79 -4.16
CA ARG A 45 2.88 -12.47 -2.88
C ARG A 45 1.84 -11.82 -1.95
N PRO A 46 1.64 -12.33 -0.73
CA PRO A 46 0.68 -11.73 0.19
C PRO A 46 1.24 -10.41 0.75
N ILE A 47 0.55 -9.33 0.44
CA ILE A 47 0.92 -7.96 0.82
C ILE A 47 -0.27 -7.20 1.42
N LYS A 48 0.01 -6.16 2.21
CA LYS A 48 -0.95 -5.16 2.65
C LYS A 48 -0.39 -3.76 2.41
N PRO A 49 -0.77 -3.11 1.30
CA PRO A 49 -0.42 -1.72 1.05
C PRO A 49 -1.25 -0.77 1.94
N GLU A 50 -0.65 0.32 2.39
CA GLU A 50 -1.26 1.39 3.17
C GLU A 50 -0.71 2.74 2.70
N ILE A 51 -1.59 3.66 2.28
CA ILE A 51 -1.20 5.01 1.91
C ILE A 51 -1.00 5.82 3.20
N LEU A 52 0.16 6.48 3.31
CA LEU A 52 0.58 7.22 4.50
C LEU A 52 0.53 8.73 4.30
N SER A 53 0.66 9.19 3.05
CA SER A 53 0.51 10.60 2.75
C SER A 53 -0.93 11.02 3.01
N GLY A 54 -1.10 12.12 3.75
CA GLY A 54 -2.40 12.78 3.93
C GLY A 54 -2.97 13.40 2.65
N HIS A 55 -2.65 12.84 1.48
CA HIS A 55 -3.46 13.04 0.30
C HIS A 55 -4.71 12.18 0.50
N GLU A 56 -5.72 12.83 1.10
CA GLU A 56 -7.11 12.49 0.85
C GLU A 56 -7.26 12.30 -0.66
N TYR A 57 -7.17 11.06 -1.12
CA TYR A 57 -7.78 10.68 -2.36
C TYR A 57 -9.25 11.00 -2.17
N LEU A 58 -9.72 12.04 -2.86
CA LEU A 58 -11.12 12.30 -3.07
C LEU A 58 -11.79 10.95 -3.38
N GLU A 59 -12.65 10.51 -2.45
CA GLU A 59 -13.51 9.33 -2.57
C GLU A 59 -14.07 9.26 -4.01
N SER A 60 -13.75 8.21 -4.76
CA SER A 60 -14.55 6.98 -4.82
C SER A 60 -15.99 7.21 -5.30
N ASP A 61 -16.17 7.46 -6.60
CA ASP A 61 -17.43 7.18 -7.33
C ASP A 61 -17.37 5.80 -8.01
N TYR A 62 -16.91 4.77 -7.31
CA TYR A 62 -17.22 3.40 -7.68
C TYR A 62 -17.99 2.76 -6.55
N GLU A 63 -19.23 3.23 -6.42
CA GLU A 63 -20.28 2.57 -5.65
C GLU A 63 -20.39 1.10 -6.08
N GLU A 64 -20.45 0.30 -5.04
CA GLU A 64 -20.61 -1.13 -4.97
C GLU A 64 -21.99 -1.53 -5.53
N GLU A 65 -22.13 -1.64 -6.85
CA GLU A 65 -23.32 -2.25 -7.47
C GLU A 65 -23.17 -3.78 -7.44
N MET A 66 -23.27 -4.38 -6.24
CA MET A 66 -23.73 -5.76 -6.08
C MET A 66 -24.97 -5.76 -5.19
N GLU A 67 -26.12 -5.50 -5.81
CA GLU A 67 -27.43 -5.79 -5.24
C GLU A 67 -28.28 -6.60 -6.23
N TRP A 68 -28.51 -7.86 -5.82
CA TRP A 68 -29.56 -8.85 -6.15
C TRP A 68 -29.53 -9.64 -7.47
#